data_AF-A0A3M7D9E8-F1
#
_entry.id   AF-A0A3M7D9E8-F1
#
_cell.length_a   1.000
_cell.length_b   1.000
_cell.length_c   1.000
_cell.angle_alpha   90.00
_cell.angle_beta   90.00
_cell.angle_gamma   90.00
#
_symmetry.space_group_name_H-M   'P 1'
#
loop_
_entity.id
_entity.type
_entity.pdbx_description
1 polymer ?
#
loop_
_entity_poly.entity_id
_entity_poly.type
_entity_poly.pdbx_seq_one_letter_code
_entity_poly.pdbx_strand_id
1 'polypeptide(L)'
;MGLFEKRRARSFLNWVAAFDEANPSTHNGMPHPQEYNKRQKYGSRVTDVQLYTTLYKVYDKFGLEASTRDFVGHSMALYTTDEYVDKKGMAKDCVERIRLYVNSMARYGKSPYIYPLYGLGELPQGFARLSAIYGGTYMLNTNVEEIKYGSDGKVEGIRATMKERGEEGDGFKFETKCSKILADPSYFPDKVQVVGHMLKAICILNHPIDKTDNADSLQLIIPQSQVGRKHDIYIAMVSSAHNVCPKGYYIAIVSTIAETEANHHLELQPGLERLGKIEEQFMGPPIPLYAPKESGEKDNVFISKSYDASSHFETMTDDVQDIYRRAEGQELVVEGLKEGTNLVAEE
;
A
#
# COMPACT_ATOMS: atom_id res chain seq x y z
N MET A 1 -3.97 -24.97 10.19
CA MET A 1 -3.24 -25.98 9.39
C MET A 1 -3.01 -27.25 10.21
N GLY A 2 -3.43 -28.41 9.69
CA GLY A 2 -3.05 -29.72 10.24
C GLY A 2 -1.58 -30.08 9.99
N LEU A 3 -1.10 -31.20 10.54
CA LEU A 3 0.33 -31.58 10.45
C LEU A 3 0.83 -31.76 9.00
N PHE A 4 0.04 -32.40 8.14
CA PHE A 4 0.41 -32.63 6.74
C PHE A 4 0.40 -31.33 5.94
N GLU A 5 -0.58 -30.46 6.17
CA GLU A 5 -0.64 -29.15 5.52
C GLU A 5 0.54 -28.27 5.93
N LYS A 6 0.95 -28.30 7.21
CA LYS A 6 2.18 -27.61 7.66
C LYS A 6 3.43 -28.09 6.91
N ARG A 7 3.53 -29.37 6.55
CA ARG A 7 4.66 -29.89 5.75
C ARG A 7 4.64 -29.37 4.32
N ARG A 8 3.46 -29.30 3.70
CA ARG A 8 3.27 -28.73 2.35
C ARG A 8 3.58 -27.23 2.32
N ALA A 9 3.03 -26.48 3.28
CA ALA A 9 3.33 -25.05 3.46
C ALA A 9 4.82 -24.80 3.68
N ARG A 10 5.50 -25.61 4.52
CA ARG A 10 6.95 -25.53 4.69
C ARG A 10 7.72 -25.79 3.39
N SER A 11 7.32 -26.78 2.60
CA SER A 11 7.94 -27.07 1.30
C SER A 11 7.82 -25.89 0.35
N PHE A 12 6.63 -25.28 0.29
CA PHE A 12 6.39 -24.06 -0.48
C PHE A 12 7.28 -22.89 -0.02
N LEU A 13 7.34 -22.60 1.28
CA LEU A 13 8.18 -21.50 1.81
C LEU A 13 9.68 -21.75 1.58
N ASN A 14 10.14 -22.99 1.66
CA ASN A 14 11.52 -23.35 1.31
C ASN A 14 11.81 -23.08 -0.18
N TRP A 15 10.85 -23.36 -1.06
CA TRP A 15 10.97 -23.02 -2.47
C TRP A 15 10.99 -21.51 -2.69
N VAL A 16 10.12 -20.74 -2.04
CA VAL A 16 10.14 -19.27 -2.08
C VAL A 16 11.51 -18.74 -1.64
N ALA A 17 12.10 -19.30 -0.58
CA ALA A 17 13.42 -18.92 -0.11
C ALA A 17 14.52 -19.25 -1.14
N ALA A 18 14.47 -20.42 -1.79
CA ALA A 18 15.48 -20.87 -2.75
C ALA A 18 15.29 -20.36 -4.19
N PHE A 19 14.19 -19.66 -4.48
CA PHE A 19 13.83 -19.23 -5.83
C PHE A 19 14.83 -18.22 -6.42
N ASP A 20 15.49 -18.57 -7.52
CA ASP A 20 16.39 -17.68 -8.23
C ASP A 20 15.93 -17.59 -9.69
N GLU A 21 15.51 -16.40 -10.11
CA GLU A 21 15.02 -16.13 -11.47
C GLU A 21 16.03 -16.53 -12.54
N ALA A 22 17.33 -16.32 -12.29
CA ALA A 22 18.39 -16.64 -13.23
C ALA A 22 18.71 -18.15 -13.30
N ASN A 23 18.22 -18.94 -12.33
CA ASN A 23 18.53 -20.35 -12.20
C ASN A 23 17.28 -21.25 -12.32
N PRO A 24 16.98 -21.78 -13.53
CA PRO A 24 15.85 -22.67 -13.79
C PRO A 24 15.75 -23.92 -12.90
N SER A 25 16.87 -24.40 -12.35
CA SER A 25 16.86 -25.56 -11.46
C SER A 25 16.11 -25.29 -10.15
N THR A 26 16.01 -24.02 -9.74
CA THR A 26 15.28 -23.59 -8.53
C THR A 26 13.77 -23.46 -8.76
N HIS A 27 13.30 -23.53 -10.02
CA HIS A 27 11.89 -23.31 -10.36
C HIS A 27 11.02 -24.54 -10.15
N ASN A 28 11.60 -25.59 -9.57
CA ASN A 28 10.94 -26.84 -9.24
C ASN A 28 10.26 -27.49 -10.47
N GLY A 29 10.79 -27.27 -11.68
CA GLY A 29 10.19 -27.75 -12.94
C GLY A 29 8.86 -27.09 -13.31
N MET A 30 8.64 -25.84 -12.90
CA MET A 30 7.53 -25.02 -13.41
C MET A 30 7.88 -24.47 -14.81
N PRO A 31 6.89 -24.35 -15.71
CA PRO A 31 7.15 -24.01 -17.10
C PRO A 31 7.60 -22.56 -17.28
N HIS A 32 8.60 -22.36 -18.14
CA HIS A 32 9.11 -21.06 -18.55
C HIS A 32 8.41 -20.49 -19.80
N PRO A 33 8.48 -19.17 -20.05
CA PRO A 33 7.88 -18.52 -21.21
C PRO A 33 8.44 -19.08 -22.51
N GLN A 34 9.72 -19.46 -22.55
CA GLN A 34 10.32 -20.12 -23.71
C GLN A 34 9.78 -21.54 -23.94
N GLU A 35 9.34 -22.26 -22.91
CA GLU A 35 8.63 -23.53 -23.09
C GLU A 35 7.18 -23.34 -23.56
N TYR A 36 6.52 -22.26 -23.10
CA TYR A 36 5.16 -21.92 -23.52
C TYR A 36 5.09 -21.36 -24.96
N ASN A 37 6.16 -20.70 -25.43
CA ASN A 37 6.27 -20.10 -26.77
C ASN A 37 6.72 -21.08 -27.88
N LYS A 38 6.90 -22.37 -27.61
CA LYS A 38 7.10 -23.39 -28.67
C LYS A 38 5.88 -23.59 -29.60
N ARG A 39 4.85 -22.74 -29.50
CA ARG A 39 3.71 -22.65 -30.44
C ARG A 39 3.53 -21.30 -31.16
N GLN A 40 4.47 -20.35 -31.10
CA GLN A 40 4.40 -19.17 -31.97
C GLN A 40 5.60 -19.05 -32.90
N LYS A 41 5.27 -18.85 -34.18
CA LYS A 41 6.07 -19.27 -35.34
C LYS A 41 7.08 -18.23 -35.82
N TYR A 42 7.03 -16.95 -35.42
CA TYR A 42 7.96 -15.92 -35.90
C TYR A 42 8.03 -14.70 -34.94
N GLY A 43 9.24 -14.18 -34.68
CA GLY A 43 9.47 -12.79 -34.22
C GLY A 43 10.33 -12.61 -32.96
N SER A 44 11.43 -11.86 -33.11
CA SER A 44 12.43 -11.28 -32.17
C SER A 44 12.42 -11.60 -30.67
N ARG A 45 13.62 -11.95 -30.16
CA ARG A 45 13.96 -12.26 -28.76
C ARG A 45 14.12 -11.00 -27.90
N VAL A 46 13.28 -10.88 -26.88
CA VAL A 46 13.62 -10.27 -25.58
C VAL A 46 13.57 -11.41 -24.56
N THR A 47 14.66 -11.64 -23.82
CA THR A 47 14.82 -12.77 -22.89
C THR A 47 14.59 -12.32 -21.45
N ASP A 48 13.36 -11.98 -21.11
CA ASP A 48 12.92 -11.99 -19.71
C ASP A 48 12.38 -13.39 -19.40
N VAL A 49 13.17 -14.19 -18.67
CA VAL A 49 12.85 -15.59 -18.35
C VAL A 49 12.01 -15.65 -17.07
N GLN A 50 10.91 -14.90 -17.01
CA GLN A 50 10.01 -14.91 -15.84
C GLN A 50 9.23 -16.22 -15.76
N LEU A 51 8.87 -16.76 -14.59
CA LEU A 51 7.89 -17.86 -14.56
C LEU A 51 6.54 -17.39 -15.12
N TYR A 52 6.23 -17.77 -16.35
CA TYR A 52 4.96 -17.45 -16.99
C TYR A 52 3.88 -18.49 -16.65
N THR A 53 3.67 -18.68 -15.35
CA THR A 53 2.61 -19.52 -14.78
C THR A 53 1.66 -18.69 -13.92
N THR A 54 0.52 -19.27 -13.55
CA THR A 54 -0.40 -18.72 -12.57
C THR A 54 -0.02 -19.21 -11.18
N LEU A 55 -0.28 -18.41 -10.14
CA LEU A 55 -0.06 -18.84 -8.76
C LEU A 55 -0.98 -19.99 -8.35
N TYR A 56 -2.15 -20.12 -8.98
CA TYR A 56 -2.96 -21.32 -8.89
C TYR A 56 -2.15 -22.60 -9.14
N LYS A 57 -1.40 -22.66 -10.25
CA LYS A 57 -0.58 -23.82 -10.60
C LYS A 57 0.59 -24.02 -9.64
N VAL A 58 1.16 -22.93 -9.11
CA VAL A 58 2.20 -22.98 -8.08
C VAL A 58 1.63 -23.65 -6.83
N TYR A 59 0.51 -23.13 -6.30
CA TYR A 59 -0.13 -23.65 -5.11
C TYR A 59 -0.60 -25.10 -5.28
N ASP A 60 -1.14 -25.45 -6.45
CA ASP A 60 -1.57 -26.80 -6.78
C ASP A 60 -0.39 -27.79 -6.79
N LYS A 61 0.75 -27.38 -7.34
CA LYS A 61 1.98 -28.19 -7.37
C LYS A 61 2.52 -28.50 -5.97
N PHE A 62 2.38 -27.56 -5.03
CA PHE A 62 2.73 -27.80 -3.62
C PHE A 62 1.60 -28.46 -2.83
N GLY A 63 0.43 -28.68 -3.45
CA GLY A 63 -0.75 -29.29 -2.82
C GLY A 63 -1.33 -28.45 -1.69
N LEU A 64 -1.20 -27.12 -1.75
CA LEU A 64 -1.71 -26.24 -0.70
C LEU A 64 -3.25 -26.23 -0.71
N GLU A 65 -3.85 -26.37 0.47
CA GLU A 65 -5.29 -26.29 0.68
C GLU A 65 -5.76 -24.83 0.55
N ALA A 66 -7.05 -24.61 0.24
CA ALA A 66 -7.61 -23.27 0.02
C ALA A 66 -7.30 -22.30 1.17
N SER A 67 -7.52 -22.71 2.43
CA SER A 67 -7.21 -21.87 3.60
C SER A 67 -5.73 -21.47 3.72
N THR A 68 -4.81 -22.29 3.24
CA THR A 68 -3.37 -21.96 3.22
C THR A 68 -3.02 -21.04 2.07
N ARG A 69 -3.68 -21.20 0.91
CA ARG A 69 -3.56 -20.25 -0.21
C ARG A 69 -4.02 -18.87 0.22
N ASP A 70 -5.15 -18.78 0.91
CA ASP A 70 -5.67 -17.52 1.46
C ASP A 70 -4.68 -16.89 2.43
N PHE A 71 -4.17 -17.67 3.39
CA PHE A 71 -3.18 -17.18 4.36
C PHE A 71 -1.89 -16.69 3.66
N VAL A 72 -1.36 -17.44 2.70
CA VAL A 72 -0.14 -17.05 1.97
C VAL A 72 -0.37 -15.80 1.14
N GLY A 73 -1.47 -15.74 0.37
CA GLY A 73 -1.77 -14.63 -0.52
C GLY A 73 -2.10 -13.34 0.23
N HIS A 74 -3.03 -13.42 1.17
CA HIS A 74 -3.58 -12.24 1.84
C HIS A 74 -2.81 -11.85 3.09
N SER A 75 -2.26 -12.81 3.85
CA SER A 75 -1.57 -12.51 5.11
C SER A 75 -0.04 -12.47 5.04
N MET A 76 0.58 -13.05 3.99
CA MET A 76 2.03 -12.97 3.78
C MET A 76 2.39 -12.11 2.56
N ALA A 77 1.76 -12.36 1.41
CA ALA A 77 1.99 -11.56 0.19
C ALA A 77 1.18 -10.25 0.15
N LEU A 78 0.21 -10.10 1.06
CA LEU A 78 -0.60 -8.89 1.26
C LEU A 78 -1.33 -8.45 -0.01
N TYR A 79 -1.79 -9.41 -0.83
CA TYR A 79 -2.76 -9.10 -1.88
C TYR A 79 -4.10 -8.73 -1.23
N THR A 80 -4.85 -7.86 -1.89
CA THR A 80 -6.15 -7.36 -1.38
C THR A 80 -7.35 -8.07 -2.01
N THR A 81 -7.13 -8.81 -3.09
CA THR A 81 -8.11 -9.58 -3.87
C THR A 81 -7.46 -10.85 -4.40
N ASP A 82 -8.24 -11.82 -4.90
CA ASP A 82 -7.70 -13.06 -5.48
C ASP A 82 -7.27 -12.96 -6.96
N GLU A 83 -7.30 -11.77 -7.57
CA GLU A 83 -6.95 -11.59 -8.99
C GLU A 83 -5.51 -12.05 -9.32
N TYR A 84 -4.60 -12.00 -8.35
CA TYR A 84 -3.22 -12.45 -8.48
C TYR A 84 -3.11 -13.96 -8.76
N VAL A 85 -4.10 -14.76 -8.36
CA VAL A 85 -4.06 -16.23 -8.40
C VAL A 85 -4.00 -16.74 -9.85
N ASP A 86 -4.82 -16.16 -10.74
CA ASP A 86 -4.97 -16.58 -12.13
C ASP A 86 -4.20 -15.71 -13.13
N LYS A 87 -3.64 -14.57 -12.67
CA LYS A 87 -2.83 -13.70 -13.51
C LYS A 87 -1.47 -14.34 -13.78
N LYS A 88 -1.17 -14.55 -15.06
CA LYS A 88 0.11 -15.12 -15.50
C LYS A 88 1.25 -14.17 -15.18
N GLY A 89 2.38 -14.72 -14.73
CA GLY A 89 3.59 -13.94 -14.43
C GLY A 89 3.65 -13.36 -13.02
N MET A 90 2.64 -13.58 -12.17
CA MET A 90 2.66 -13.09 -10.78
C MET A 90 3.48 -13.96 -9.82
N ALA A 91 4.01 -15.09 -10.27
CA ALA A 91 4.81 -15.97 -9.41
C ALA A 91 6.02 -15.25 -8.81
N LYS A 92 6.72 -14.43 -9.61
CA LYS A 92 7.88 -13.64 -9.15
C LYS A 92 7.46 -12.60 -8.12
N ASP A 93 6.48 -11.77 -8.45
CA ASP A 93 5.95 -10.73 -7.54
C ASP A 93 5.50 -11.33 -6.20
N CYS A 94 4.79 -12.47 -6.22
CA CYS A 94 4.40 -13.15 -4.99
C CYS A 94 5.59 -13.68 -4.19
N VAL A 95 6.62 -14.22 -4.85
CA VAL A 95 7.86 -14.66 -4.18
C VAL A 95 8.55 -13.47 -3.52
N GLU A 96 8.67 -12.35 -4.22
CA GLU A 96 9.29 -11.12 -3.70
C GLU A 96 8.53 -10.55 -2.51
N ARG A 97 7.19 -10.48 -2.59
CA ARG A 97 6.32 -10.06 -1.48
C ARG A 97 6.45 -10.96 -0.26
N ILE A 98 6.46 -12.28 -0.44
CA ILE A 98 6.64 -13.23 0.67
C ILE A 98 8.04 -13.10 1.27
N ARG A 99 9.08 -12.94 0.45
CA ARG A 99 10.45 -12.70 0.93
C ARG A 99 10.54 -11.42 1.73
N LEU A 100 9.93 -10.33 1.25
CA LEU A 100 9.86 -9.06 1.97
C LEU A 100 9.21 -9.25 3.35
N TYR A 101 8.08 -9.96 3.42
CA TYR A 101 7.42 -10.29 4.69
C TYR A 101 8.34 -11.07 5.64
N VAL A 102 8.95 -12.16 5.16
CA VAL A 102 9.80 -13.03 5.97
C VAL A 102 11.06 -12.30 6.46
N ASN A 103 11.71 -11.53 5.58
CA ASN A 103 12.87 -10.73 5.92
C ASN A 103 12.52 -9.64 6.95
N SER A 104 11.37 -8.99 6.80
CA SER A 104 10.89 -7.97 7.75
C SER A 104 10.59 -8.58 9.12
N MET A 105 9.96 -9.77 9.15
CA MET A 105 9.70 -10.51 10.37
C MET A 105 11.01 -10.97 11.03
N ALA A 106 11.98 -11.47 10.25
CA ALA A 106 13.29 -11.88 10.77
C ALA A 106 14.07 -10.72 11.41
N ARG A 107 13.86 -9.49 10.93
CA ARG A 107 14.53 -8.29 11.44
C ARG A 107 14.05 -7.87 12.83
N TYR A 108 12.75 -7.95 13.11
CA TYR A 108 12.14 -7.42 14.35
C TYR A 108 11.50 -8.49 15.25
N GLY A 109 11.39 -9.73 14.77
CA GLY A 109 11.07 -10.94 15.53
C GLY A 109 9.59 -11.16 15.88
N LYS A 110 8.78 -10.11 16.06
CA LYS A 110 7.36 -10.24 16.47
C LYS A 110 6.38 -10.14 15.31
N SER A 111 6.62 -9.20 14.40
CA SER A 111 5.79 -8.95 13.21
C SER A 111 6.68 -8.31 12.13
N PRO A 112 6.25 -8.29 10.87
CA PRO A 112 6.96 -7.56 9.81
C PRO A 112 6.67 -6.05 9.82
N TYR A 113 5.90 -5.55 10.79
CA TYR A 113 5.39 -4.19 10.82
C TYR A 113 6.09 -3.33 11.85
N ILE A 114 6.26 -2.06 11.51
CA ILE A 114 6.68 -1.00 12.42
C ILE A 114 5.66 0.12 12.37
N TYR A 115 5.51 0.84 13.49
CA TYR A 115 4.63 1.99 13.59
C TYR A 115 5.34 3.12 14.32
N PRO A 116 5.33 4.36 13.80
CA PRO A 116 6.01 5.49 14.43
C PRO A 116 5.35 5.84 15.77
N LEU A 117 6.19 6.12 16.77
CA LEU A 117 5.72 6.75 18.00
C LEU A 117 5.07 8.10 17.64
N TYR A 118 3.99 8.44 18.33
CA TYR A 118 3.13 9.61 18.07
C TYR A 118 2.31 9.54 16.76
N GLY A 119 2.37 8.42 16.04
CA GLY A 119 1.49 8.14 14.92
C GLY A 119 2.04 8.57 13.56
N LEU A 120 1.26 8.25 12.52
CA LEU A 120 1.66 8.43 11.12
C LEU A 120 1.94 9.88 10.73
N GLY A 121 1.46 10.86 11.50
CA GLY A 121 1.73 12.29 11.28
C GLY A 121 3.20 12.66 11.37
N GLU A 122 4.04 11.83 12.02
CA GLU A 122 5.49 12.06 12.09
C GLU A 122 6.21 11.84 10.76
N LEU A 123 5.67 10.98 9.88
CA LEU A 123 6.26 10.69 8.56
C LEU A 123 6.27 11.94 7.65
N PRO A 124 5.12 12.60 7.35
CA PRO A 124 5.14 13.80 6.51
C PRO A 124 5.90 14.95 7.17
N GLN A 125 5.88 15.07 8.51
CA GLN A 125 6.72 16.06 9.22
C GLN A 125 8.22 15.81 9.01
N GLY A 126 8.65 14.54 9.08
CA GLY A 126 10.03 14.14 8.83
C GLY A 126 10.49 14.46 7.41
N PHE A 127 9.68 14.12 6.40
CA PHE A 127 9.98 14.46 5.00
C PHE A 127 9.93 15.97 4.73
N ALA A 128 9.02 16.71 5.37
CA ALA A 128 8.98 18.16 5.26
C ALA A 128 10.25 18.82 5.81
N ARG A 129 10.73 18.33 6.97
CA ARG A 129 12.01 18.75 7.53
C ARG A 129 13.18 18.39 6.61
N LEU A 130 13.19 17.18 6.06
CA LEU A 130 14.23 16.76 5.12
C LEU A 130 14.29 17.72 3.93
N SER A 131 13.16 17.99 3.28
CA SER A 131 13.06 18.95 2.19
C SER A 131 13.55 20.35 2.58
N ALA A 132 13.20 20.83 3.78
CA ALA A 132 13.66 22.13 4.28
C ALA A 132 15.19 22.21 4.47
N ILE A 133 15.85 21.12 4.89
CA ILE A 133 17.32 21.05 4.97
C ILE A 133 17.96 21.28 3.59
N TYR A 134 17.30 20.83 2.53
CA TYR A 134 17.74 21.01 1.14
C TYR A 134 17.18 22.28 0.48
N GLY A 135 16.63 23.22 1.27
CA GLY A 135 16.18 24.53 0.80
C GLY A 135 14.70 24.63 0.44
N GLY A 136 13.91 23.58 0.67
CA GLY A 136 12.46 23.62 0.53
C GLY A 136 11.79 24.58 1.51
N THR A 137 10.74 25.28 1.07
CA THR A 137 9.92 26.13 1.94
C THR A 137 8.49 25.58 2.00
N TYR A 138 7.97 25.40 3.21
CA TYR A 138 6.62 24.91 3.45
C TYR A 138 5.70 26.05 3.87
N MET A 139 4.53 26.14 3.24
CA MET A 139 3.51 27.13 3.57
C MET A 139 2.21 26.39 3.93
N LEU A 140 1.81 26.49 5.19
CA LEU A 140 0.50 26.04 5.66
C LEU A 140 -0.46 27.24 5.71
N ASN A 141 -1.76 26.96 5.85
CA ASN A 141 -2.79 28.01 5.82
C ASN A 141 -2.74 28.88 4.53
N THR A 142 -2.37 28.25 3.42
CA THR A 142 -2.24 28.88 2.10
C THR A 142 -3.20 28.23 1.11
N ASN A 143 -4.20 29.00 0.68
CA ASN A 143 -5.17 28.55 -0.30
C ASN A 143 -4.64 28.80 -1.72
N VAL A 144 -4.65 27.78 -2.57
CA VAL A 144 -4.31 27.93 -4.00
C VAL A 144 -5.57 28.38 -4.73
N GLU A 145 -5.55 29.58 -5.30
CA GLU A 145 -6.71 30.19 -5.95
C GLU A 145 -6.77 29.88 -7.45
N GLU A 146 -5.61 29.78 -8.10
CA GLU A 146 -5.52 29.61 -9.55
C GLU A 146 -4.25 28.85 -9.92
N ILE A 147 -4.38 27.89 -10.84
CA ILE A 147 -3.25 27.25 -11.51
C ILE A 147 -3.09 27.94 -12.87
N LYS A 148 -1.89 28.43 -13.15
CA LYS A 148 -1.57 29.14 -14.39
C LYS A 148 -1.00 28.19 -15.42
N TYR A 149 -1.53 28.24 -16.63
CA TYR A 149 -1.05 27.46 -17.76
C TYR A 149 -0.54 28.38 -18.87
N GLY A 150 0.57 27.98 -19.49
CA GLY A 150 1.13 28.62 -20.67
C GLY A 150 0.31 28.34 -21.93
N SER A 151 0.68 28.99 -23.04
CA SER A 151 0.04 28.78 -24.34
C SER A 151 0.21 27.37 -24.91
N ASP A 152 1.18 26.62 -24.42
CA ASP A 152 1.44 25.21 -24.76
C ASP A 152 0.61 24.23 -23.94
N GLY A 153 -0.22 24.72 -23.00
CA GLY A 153 -1.06 23.91 -22.12
C GLY A 153 -0.33 23.35 -20.89
N LYS A 154 0.93 23.73 -20.65
CA LYS A 154 1.69 23.28 -19.47
C LYS A 154 1.60 24.27 -18.33
N VAL A 155 1.79 23.78 -17.11
CA VAL A 155 1.79 24.63 -15.92
C VAL A 155 2.97 25.60 -15.92
N GLU A 156 2.72 26.85 -15.54
CA GLU A 156 3.73 27.91 -15.41
C GLU A 156 3.78 28.54 -14.01
N GLY A 157 2.79 28.27 -13.16
CA GLY A 157 2.73 28.86 -11.83
C GLY A 157 1.41 28.67 -11.12
N ILE A 158 1.31 29.28 -9.95
CA ILE A 158 0.09 29.36 -9.15
C ILE A 158 -0.13 30.78 -8.65
N ARG A 159 -1.39 31.14 -8.38
CA ARG A 159 -1.77 32.25 -7.49
C ARG A 159 -2.30 31.65 -6.20
N ALA A 160 -1.83 32.16 -5.07
CA ALA A 160 -2.22 31.67 -3.76
C ALA A 160 -2.38 32.82 -2.74
N THR A 161 -3.14 32.52 -1.69
CA THR A 161 -3.41 33.45 -0.59
C THR A 161 -3.09 32.75 0.73
N MET A 162 -2.11 33.29 1.46
CA MET A 162 -1.78 32.85 2.81
C MET A 162 -2.56 33.67 3.82
N LYS A 163 -3.27 33.01 4.73
CA LYS A 163 -4.05 33.69 5.77
C LYS A 163 -4.06 32.86 7.05
N GLU A 164 -3.57 33.42 8.13
CA GLU A 164 -3.58 32.73 9.41
C GLU A 164 -5.00 32.58 9.96
N ARG A 165 -5.23 31.49 10.69
CA ARG A 165 -6.55 31.22 11.26
C ARG A 165 -6.90 32.28 12.30
N GLY A 166 -7.92 33.09 12.01
CA GLY A 166 -8.38 34.17 12.90
C GLY A 166 -7.77 35.54 12.59
N GLU A 167 -6.95 35.65 11.53
CA GLU A 167 -6.44 36.92 11.05
C GLU A 167 -7.53 37.73 10.34
N GLU A 168 -7.69 39.01 10.70
CA GLU A 168 -8.59 39.95 10.02
C GLU A 168 -7.96 40.44 8.69
N GLY A 169 -8.79 40.62 7.66
CA GLY A 169 -8.35 41.07 6.32
C GLY A 169 -8.28 39.95 5.27
N ASP A 170 -7.74 40.29 4.10
CA ASP A 170 -7.81 39.44 2.89
C ASP A 170 -6.65 38.43 2.75
N GLY A 171 -5.71 38.41 3.72
CA GLY A 171 -4.50 37.59 3.68
C GLY A 171 -3.43 38.11 2.71
N PHE A 172 -2.26 37.47 2.73
CA PHE A 172 -1.15 37.77 1.84
C PHE A 172 -1.30 37.02 0.52
N LYS A 173 -1.59 37.76 -0.55
CA LYS A 173 -1.72 37.20 -1.91
C LYS A 173 -0.38 37.23 -2.64
N PHE A 174 -0.03 36.13 -3.28
CA PHE A 174 1.20 36.04 -4.06
C PHE A 174 1.04 35.10 -5.25
N GLU A 175 2.02 35.17 -6.14
CA GLU A 175 2.15 34.28 -7.28
C GLU A 175 3.54 33.68 -7.31
N THR A 176 3.64 32.41 -7.69
CA THR A 176 4.94 31.76 -7.88
C THR A 176 4.97 31.05 -9.22
N LYS A 177 6.15 31.03 -9.84
CA LYS A 177 6.37 30.31 -11.10
C LYS A 177 6.89 28.91 -10.82
N CYS A 178 6.42 27.94 -11.58
CA CYS A 178 6.86 26.56 -11.51
C CYS A 178 6.71 25.89 -12.87
N SER A 179 7.60 24.93 -13.17
CA SER A 179 7.53 24.15 -14.41
C SER A 179 6.79 22.82 -14.26
N LYS A 180 6.57 22.38 -13.01
CA LYS A 180 5.86 21.14 -12.66
C LYS A 180 5.06 21.37 -11.37
N ILE A 181 3.94 20.68 -11.24
CA ILE A 181 3.17 20.58 -9.99
C ILE A 181 3.02 19.11 -9.62
N LEU A 182 3.32 18.78 -8.37
CA LEU A 182 2.96 17.51 -7.74
C LEU A 182 1.84 17.82 -6.74
N ALA A 183 0.73 17.10 -6.81
CA ALA A 183 -0.44 17.38 -5.97
C ALA A 183 -1.23 16.12 -5.65
N ASP A 184 -2.01 16.17 -4.57
CA ASP A 184 -3.05 15.18 -4.32
C ASP A 184 -4.33 15.51 -5.14
N PRO A 185 -5.26 14.55 -5.27
CA PRO A 185 -6.49 14.71 -6.06
C PRO A 185 -7.35 15.94 -5.75
N SER A 186 -7.33 16.45 -4.52
CA SER A 186 -8.21 17.55 -4.08
C SER A 186 -7.94 18.87 -4.79
N TYR A 187 -6.70 19.08 -5.28
CA TYR A 187 -6.32 20.29 -6.00
C TYR A 187 -6.76 20.29 -7.48
N PHE A 188 -7.10 19.13 -8.04
CA PHE A 188 -7.43 18.97 -9.46
C PHE A 188 -8.63 18.02 -9.67
N PRO A 189 -9.83 18.37 -9.16
CA PRO A 189 -11.01 17.50 -9.20
C PRO A 189 -11.46 17.14 -10.63
N ASP A 190 -11.15 17.97 -11.62
CA ASP A 190 -11.43 17.77 -13.04
C ASP A 190 -10.46 16.79 -13.72
N LYS A 191 -9.25 16.59 -13.17
CA LYS A 191 -8.21 15.71 -13.73
C LYS A 191 -8.14 14.33 -13.09
N VAL A 192 -9.00 14.05 -12.12
CA VAL A 192 -9.08 12.78 -11.42
C VAL A 192 -10.41 12.08 -11.64
N GLN A 193 -10.44 10.77 -11.42
CA GLN A 193 -11.64 9.95 -11.45
C GLN A 193 -11.74 9.12 -10.17
N VAL A 194 -12.98 8.87 -9.73
CA VAL A 194 -13.25 7.96 -8.60
C VAL A 194 -13.06 6.52 -9.10
N VAL A 195 -12.19 5.76 -8.42
CA VAL A 195 -11.88 4.35 -8.74
C VAL A 195 -12.45 3.38 -7.71
N GLY A 196 -13.01 3.89 -6.61
CA GLY A 196 -13.64 3.09 -5.57
C GLY A 196 -14.01 3.95 -4.37
N HIS A 197 -14.54 3.31 -3.32
CA HIS A 197 -14.77 3.96 -2.04
C HIS A 197 -14.17 3.11 -0.92
N MET A 198 -13.46 3.74 0.01
CA MET A 198 -12.95 3.11 1.22
C MET A 198 -13.92 3.35 2.37
N LEU A 199 -14.21 2.28 3.10
CA LEU A 199 -14.92 2.31 4.37
C LEU A 199 -13.90 2.30 5.50
N LYS A 200 -14.12 3.13 6.52
CA LYS A 200 -13.24 3.22 7.68
C LYS A 200 -14.02 3.52 8.95
N ALA A 201 -13.82 2.70 9.98
CA ALA A 201 -14.30 2.95 11.33
C ALA A 201 -13.11 3.03 12.29
N ILE A 202 -13.03 4.12 13.05
CA ILE A 202 -12.05 4.29 14.12
C ILE A 202 -12.75 3.98 15.43
N CYS A 203 -12.27 2.98 16.16
CA CYS A 203 -12.89 2.49 17.38
C CYS A 203 -11.94 2.71 18.56
N ILE A 204 -12.45 3.28 19.64
CA ILE A 204 -11.74 3.39 20.92
C ILE A 204 -12.14 2.19 21.78
N LEU A 205 -11.13 1.46 22.26
CA LEU A 205 -11.29 0.34 23.19
C LEU A 205 -10.57 0.66 24.51
N ASN A 206 -11.03 0.09 25.62
CA ASN A 206 -10.36 0.13 26.92
C ASN A 206 -9.82 -1.25 27.34
N HIS A 207 -9.72 -2.17 26.39
CA HIS A 207 -9.19 -3.52 26.56
C HIS A 207 -8.45 -3.96 25.29
N PRO A 208 -7.47 -4.88 25.39
CA PRO A 208 -6.85 -5.48 24.21
C PRO A 208 -7.87 -6.36 23.47
N ILE A 209 -7.62 -6.61 22.19
CA ILE A 209 -8.46 -7.49 21.37
C ILE A 209 -8.29 -8.94 21.83
N ASP A 210 -9.37 -9.68 22.01
CA ASP A 210 -9.34 -11.08 22.45
C ASP A 210 -8.47 -11.98 21.56
N LYS A 211 -7.83 -13.00 22.15
CA LYS A 211 -6.96 -13.98 21.44
C LYS A 211 -5.75 -13.35 20.74
N THR A 212 -5.20 -12.28 21.29
CA THR A 212 -4.01 -11.59 20.76
C THR A 212 -2.86 -11.56 21.77
N ASP A 213 -2.94 -12.35 22.83
CA ASP A 213 -1.96 -12.38 23.94
C ASP A 213 -1.72 -10.99 24.55
N ASN A 214 -2.80 -10.21 24.70
CA ASN A 214 -2.77 -8.83 25.20
C ASN A 214 -1.78 -7.92 24.45
N ALA A 215 -1.65 -8.10 23.13
CA ALA A 215 -0.77 -7.28 22.32
C ALA A 215 -1.11 -5.78 22.41
N ASP A 216 -0.08 -4.94 22.58
CA ASP A 216 -0.21 -3.47 22.59
C ASP A 216 -0.46 -2.88 21.20
N SER A 217 -0.19 -3.65 20.15
CA SER A 217 -0.46 -3.31 18.75
C SER A 217 -0.51 -4.57 17.91
N LEU A 218 -1.28 -4.54 16.83
CA LEU A 218 -1.39 -5.65 15.90
C LEU A 218 -1.93 -5.21 14.54
N GLN A 219 -1.79 -6.12 13.58
CA GLN A 219 -2.55 -6.11 12.35
C GLN A 219 -3.35 -7.42 12.28
N LEU A 220 -4.66 -7.33 12.01
CA LEU A 220 -5.49 -8.46 11.63
C LEU A 220 -5.96 -8.26 10.21
N ILE A 221 -5.93 -9.35 9.46
CA ILE A 221 -6.46 -9.43 8.10
C ILE A 221 -7.58 -10.46 8.15
N ILE A 222 -8.75 -10.08 7.65
CA ILE A 222 -9.89 -10.98 7.47
C ILE A 222 -10.01 -11.18 5.96
N PRO A 223 -9.51 -12.31 5.42
CA PRO A 223 -9.55 -12.58 3.99
C PRO A 223 -10.99 -12.57 3.48
N GLN A 224 -11.18 -12.02 2.29
CA GLN A 224 -12.46 -11.89 1.61
C GLN A 224 -13.27 -13.20 1.57
N SER A 225 -12.57 -14.33 1.42
CA SER A 225 -13.15 -15.68 1.34
C SER A 225 -13.83 -16.14 2.64
N GLN A 226 -13.39 -15.61 3.79
CA GLN A 226 -13.91 -15.97 5.11
C GLN A 226 -15.21 -15.25 5.46
N VAL A 227 -15.50 -14.14 4.76
CA VAL A 227 -16.65 -13.26 5.03
C VAL A 227 -17.54 -13.07 3.80
N GLY A 228 -17.31 -13.84 2.72
CA GLY A 228 -18.14 -13.82 1.52
C GLY A 228 -18.06 -12.50 0.74
N ARG A 229 -16.87 -11.89 0.71
CA ARG A 229 -16.58 -10.60 0.04
C ARG A 229 -15.65 -10.78 -1.15
N LYS A 230 -15.37 -9.67 -1.85
CA LYS A 230 -14.35 -9.52 -2.91
C LYS A 230 -13.16 -8.64 -2.51
N HIS A 231 -13.18 -8.11 -1.28
CA HIS A 231 -12.09 -7.35 -0.70
C HIS A 231 -11.94 -7.72 0.77
N ASP A 232 -10.68 -7.82 1.19
CA ASP A 232 -10.28 -8.07 2.57
C ASP A 232 -10.70 -6.93 3.51
N ILE A 233 -10.95 -7.31 4.77
CA ILE A 233 -11.14 -6.35 5.87
C ILE A 233 -9.86 -6.31 6.70
N TYR A 234 -9.33 -5.12 6.92
CA TYR A 234 -8.14 -4.87 7.73
C TYR A 234 -8.50 -4.29 9.08
N ILE A 235 -7.78 -4.72 10.12
CA ILE A 235 -7.82 -4.11 11.46
C ILE A 235 -6.39 -3.77 11.85
N ALA A 236 -6.09 -2.47 11.94
CA ALA A 236 -4.86 -1.99 12.55
C ALA A 236 -5.18 -1.50 13.96
N MET A 237 -4.54 -2.07 14.98
CA MET A 237 -4.70 -1.63 16.36
C MET A 237 -3.36 -1.14 16.91
N VAL A 238 -3.40 0.03 17.53
CA VAL A 238 -2.30 0.67 18.25
C VAL A 238 -2.81 1.18 19.60
N SER A 239 -1.92 1.45 20.53
CA SER A 239 -2.29 1.83 21.89
C SER A 239 -1.38 2.91 22.45
N SER A 240 -1.55 3.21 23.75
CA SER A 240 -0.66 4.09 24.49
C SER A 240 0.83 3.74 24.40
N ALA A 241 1.19 2.48 24.08
CA ALA A 241 2.58 2.09 23.81
C ALA A 241 3.21 2.85 22.63
N HIS A 242 2.38 3.40 21.73
CA HIS A 242 2.80 4.21 20.59
C HIS A 242 2.56 5.71 20.81
N ASN A 243 2.18 6.14 22.02
CA ASN A 243 1.85 7.52 22.36
C ASN A 243 0.72 8.14 21.50
N VAL A 244 -0.18 7.33 20.97
CA VAL A 244 -1.32 7.78 20.14
C VAL A 244 -2.63 7.95 20.93
N CYS A 245 -2.69 7.41 22.14
CA CYS A 245 -3.84 7.56 23.04
C CYS A 245 -3.41 7.47 24.52
N PRO A 246 -4.26 7.89 25.48
CA PRO A 246 -3.99 7.77 26.90
C PRO A 246 -3.79 6.33 27.37
N LYS A 247 -3.08 6.14 28.49
CA LYS A 247 -2.85 4.82 29.10
C LYS A 247 -4.17 4.09 29.39
N GLY A 248 -4.24 2.81 29.06
CA GLY A 248 -5.42 1.97 29.23
C GLY A 248 -6.39 1.99 28.05
N TYR A 249 -6.10 2.79 27.01
CA TYR A 249 -6.88 2.84 25.78
C TYR A 249 -6.12 2.25 24.59
N TYR A 250 -6.91 1.82 23.60
CA TYR A 250 -6.46 1.28 22.32
C TYR A 250 -7.28 1.96 21.21
N ILE A 251 -6.64 2.22 20.08
CA ILE A 251 -7.27 2.70 18.86
C ILE A 251 -7.23 1.56 17.85
N ALA A 252 -8.39 1.04 17.47
CA ALA A 252 -8.53 0.04 16.42
C ALA A 252 -9.20 0.68 15.21
N ILE A 253 -8.55 0.59 14.05
CA ILE A 253 -9.04 1.10 12.77
C ILE A 253 -9.45 -0.08 11.92
N VAL A 254 -10.74 -0.17 11.58
CA VAL A 254 -11.28 -1.19 10.68
C VAL A 254 -11.48 -0.56 9.30
N SER A 255 -10.91 -1.15 8.25
CA SER A 255 -11.03 -0.65 6.87
C SER A 255 -11.29 -1.75 5.85
N THR A 256 -12.01 -1.39 4.78
CA THR A 256 -12.23 -2.23 3.58
C THR A 256 -12.59 -1.34 2.40
N ILE A 257 -12.57 -1.88 1.19
CA ILE A 257 -13.21 -1.27 0.01
C ILE A 257 -14.71 -1.57 0.05
N ALA A 258 -15.54 -0.58 -0.29
CA ALA A 258 -16.98 -0.72 -0.37
C ALA A 258 -17.37 -1.55 -1.61
N GLU A 259 -18.23 -2.55 -1.41
CA GLU A 259 -18.78 -3.39 -2.49
C GLU A 259 -20.24 -3.06 -2.79
N THR A 260 -20.91 -2.34 -1.91
CA THR A 260 -22.31 -1.92 -2.06
C THR A 260 -22.45 -0.40 -2.08
N GLU A 261 -23.58 0.08 -2.62
CA GLU A 261 -23.89 1.52 -2.66
C GLU A 261 -24.50 2.03 -1.34
N ALA A 262 -24.96 1.13 -0.47
CA ALA A 262 -25.62 1.45 0.79
C ALA A 262 -25.31 0.40 1.87
N ASN A 263 -25.67 0.72 3.12
CA ASN A 263 -25.45 -0.12 4.30
C ASN A 263 -23.99 -0.47 4.60
N HIS A 264 -23.07 0.47 4.35
CA HIS A 264 -21.63 0.31 4.55
C HIS A 264 -21.22 -0.14 5.96
N HIS A 265 -22.02 0.15 6.98
CA HIS A 265 -21.78 -0.33 8.34
C HIS A 265 -21.83 -1.88 8.44
N LEU A 266 -22.63 -2.54 7.60
CA LEU A 266 -22.71 -4.00 7.55
C LEU A 266 -21.46 -4.63 6.92
N GLU A 267 -20.80 -3.93 5.99
CA GLU A 267 -19.56 -4.42 5.37
C GLU A 267 -18.39 -4.44 6.36
N LEU A 268 -18.38 -3.53 7.34
CA LEU A 268 -17.38 -3.49 8.41
C LEU A 268 -17.72 -4.40 9.60
N GLN A 269 -18.96 -4.91 9.66
CA GLN A 269 -19.48 -5.67 10.81
C GLN A 269 -18.57 -6.85 11.21
N PRO A 270 -18.05 -7.69 10.29
CA PRO A 270 -17.15 -8.78 10.68
C PRO A 270 -15.87 -8.30 11.38
N GLY A 271 -15.36 -7.13 10.98
CA GLY A 271 -14.21 -6.50 11.62
C GLY A 271 -14.55 -5.88 12.97
N LEU A 272 -15.71 -5.24 13.09
CA LEU A 272 -16.18 -4.63 14.34
C LEU A 272 -16.47 -5.69 15.42
N GLU A 273 -17.10 -6.81 15.05
CA GLU A 273 -17.36 -7.94 15.95
C GLU A 273 -16.07 -8.53 16.52
N ARG A 274 -14.95 -8.40 15.81
CA ARG A 274 -13.65 -8.88 16.28
C ARG A 274 -13.10 -8.06 17.45
N LEU A 275 -13.55 -6.81 17.62
CA LEU A 275 -12.99 -5.85 18.58
C LEU A 275 -13.48 -6.04 20.01
N GLY A 276 -14.60 -6.73 20.23
CA GLY A 276 -15.22 -6.82 21.55
C GLY A 276 -16.04 -5.57 21.90
N LYS A 277 -15.98 -5.10 23.15
CA LYS A 277 -16.75 -3.92 23.58
C LYS A 277 -16.06 -2.64 23.08
N ILE A 278 -16.76 -1.89 22.25
CA ILE A 278 -16.30 -0.59 21.75
C ILE A 278 -16.79 0.51 22.70
N GLU A 279 -15.90 1.38 23.15
CA GLU A 279 -16.25 2.52 24.01
C GLU A 279 -16.79 3.69 23.18
N GLU A 280 -16.19 3.94 22.03
CA GLU A 280 -16.65 4.96 21.08
C GLU A 280 -16.28 4.56 19.65
N GLN A 281 -17.17 4.88 18.69
CA GLN A 281 -16.98 4.54 17.29
C GLN A 281 -17.17 5.77 16.40
N PHE A 282 -16.12 6.12 15.64
CA PHE A 282 -16.15 7.16 14.62
C PHE A 282 -16.21 6.53 13.25
N MET A 283 -17.37 6.63 12.60
CA MET A 283 -17.58 6.18 11.24
C MET A 283 -18.08 7.34 10.39
N GLY A 284 -17.27 7.73 9.40
CA GLY A 284 -17.64 8.75 8.43
C GLY A 284 -18.39 8.16 7.22
N PRO A 285 -18.83 9.00 6.28
CA PRO A 285 -19.29 8.53 4.98
C PRO A 285 -18.15 7.78 4.25
N PRO A 286 -18.48 6.93 3.25
CA PRO A 286 -17.49 6.31 2.38
C PRO A 286 -16.55 7.35 1.78
N ILE A 287 -15.26 7.05 1.82
CA ILE A 287 -14.21 7.96 1.35
C ILE A 287 -13.93 7.63 -0.11
N PRO A 288 -14.21 8.55 -1.07
CA PRO A 288 -13.89 8.30 -2.47
C PRO A 288 -12.38 8.15 -2.66
N LEU A 289 -11.99 7.10 -3.38
CA LEU A 289 -10.62 6.86 -3.81
C LEU A 289 -10.44 7.41 -5.21
N TYR A 290 -9.48 8.32 -5.39
CA TYR A 290 -9.21 8.96 -6.67
C TYR A 290 -7.92 8.43 -7.30
N ALA A 291 -7.93 8.37 -8.62
CA ALA A 291 -6.75 8.19 -9.45
C ALA A 291 -6.69 9.26 -10.54
N PRO A 292 -5.48 9.67 -10.98
CA PRO A 292 -5.36 10.57 -12.12
C PRO A 292 -5.93 9.95 -13.40
N LYS A 293 -6.57 10.77 -14.23
CA LYS A 293 -7.05 10.35 -15.56
C LYS A 293 -5.91 10.15 -16.57
N GLU A 294 -4.79 10.85 -16.37
CA GLU A 294 -3.64 10.91 -17.29
C GLU A 294 -2.32 10.88 -16.53
N SER A 295 -1.18 10.68 -17.21
CA SER A 295 0.15 10.61 -16.58
C SER A 295 0.68 11.95 -16.05
N GLY A 296 0.14 13.09 -16.51
CA GLY A 296 0.66 14.42 -16.21
C GLY A 296 1.78 14.91 -17.15
N GLU A 297 2.25 14.08 -18.08
CA GLU A 297 3.32 14.45 -19.03
C GLU A 297 2.89 15.53 -20.05
N LYS A 298 1.58 15.62 -20.32
CA LYS A 298 1.03 16.58 -21.29
C LYS A 298 1.01 18.01 -20.74
N ASP A 299 0.73 18.17 -19.45
CA ASP A 299 0.46 19.47 -18.79
C ASP A 299 1.41 19.76 -17.62
N ASN A 300 2.34 18.86 -17.31
CA ASN A 300 3.27 18.89 -16.19
C ASN A 300 2.57 18.93 -14.81
N VAL A 301 1.39 18.32 -14.69
CA VAL A 301 0.65 18.16 -13.43
C VAL A 301 0.60 16.69 -13.03
N PHE A 302 1.41 16.30 -12.05
CA PHE A 302 1.57 14.92 -11.61
C PHE A 302 0.77 14.69 -10.32
N ILE A 303 -0.40 14.07 -10.47
CA ILE A 303 -1.34 13.86 -9.36
C ILE A 303 -1.11 12.47 -8.75
N SER A 304 -1.10 12.40 -7.41
CA SER A 304 -1.04 11.15 -6.67
C SER A 304 -2.38 10.41 -6.63
N LYS A 305 -2.36 9.13 -6.29
CA LYS A 305 -3.57 8.37 -5.95
C LYS A 305 -3.99 8.67 -4.51
N SER A 306 -5.26 8.43 -4.20
CA SER A 306 -5.71 8.34 -2.81
C SER A 306 -5.13 7.11 -2.12
N TYR A 307 -4.86 7.20 -0.82
CA TYR A 307 -4.51 6.05 0.00
C TYR A 307 -5.63 5.00 -0.04
N ASP A 308 -5.28 3.75 -0.34
CA ASP A 308 -6.23 2.65 -0.38
C ASP A 308 -6.57 2.11 1.03
N ALA A 309 -7.32 1.00 1.09
CA ALA A 309 -7.76 0.40 2.35
C ALA A 309 -6.71 -0.50 3.01
N SER A 310 -5.55 -0.72 2.39
CA SER A 310 -4.50 -1.56 2.94
C SER A 310 -3.94 -0.98 4.25
N SER A 311 -3.39 -1.85 5.09
CA SER A 311 -2.88 -1.48 6.42
C SER A 311 -1.36 -1.26 6.46
N HIS A 312 -0.72 -1.22 5.28
CA HIS A 312 0.71 -0.98 5.08
C HIS A 312 0.94 0.02 3.94
N PHE A 313 2.20 0.36 3.66
CA PHE A 313 2.54 1.48 2.78
C PHE A 313 3.05 1.09 1.38
N GLU A 314 2.96 -0.19 0.99
CA GLU A 314 3.57 -0.66 -0.26
C GLU A 314 2.98 0.05 -1.49
N THR A 315 1.65 0.12 -1.59
CA THR A 315 0.97 0.77 -2.71
C THR A 315 1.19 2.28 -2.73
N MET A 316 1.43 2.90 -1.57
CA MET A 316 1.83 4.29 -1.46
C MET A 316 3.24 4.52 -2.00
N THR A 317 4.19 3.64 -1.65
CA THR A 317 5.56 3.73 -2.16
C THR A 317 5.65 3.45 -3.66
N ASP A 318 4.81 2.54 -4.17
CA ASP A 318 4.66 2.31 -5.61
C ASP A 318 4.19 3.59 -6.34
N ASP A 319 3.23 4.31 -5.75
CA ASP A 319 2.73 5.57 -6.30
C ASP A 319 3.79 6.68 -6.26
N VAL A 320 4.60 6.75 -5.19
CA VAL A 320 5.74 7.68 -5.11
C VAL A 320 6.77 7.41 -6.22
N GLN A 321 7.14 6.15 -6.43
CA GLN A 321 8.08 5.77 -7.49
C GLN A 321 7.51 6.08 -8.88
N ASP A 322 6.23 5.79 -9.12
CA ASP A 322 5.55 6.11 -10.38
C ASP A 322 5.46 7.61 -10.65
N ILE A 323 5.09 8.42 -9.65
CA ILE A 323 5.07 9.88 -9.76
C ILE A 323 6.47 10.41 -10.07
N TYR A 324 7.50 9.93 -9.36
CA TYR A 324 8.88 10.35 -9.60
C TYR A 324 9.31 10.04 -11.03
N ARG A 325 9.02 8.83 -11.52
CA ARG A 325 9.33 8.44 -12.89
C ARG A 325 8.61 9.30 -13.92
N ARG A 326 7.30 9.55 -13.75
CA ARG A 326 6.53 10.40 -14.67
C ARG A 326 7.03 11.84 -14.65
N ALA A 327 7.37 12.36 -13.47
CA ALA A 327 7.81 13.75 -13.31
C ALA A 327 9.25 13.98 -13.80
N GLU A 328 10.17 13.06 -13.52
CA GLU A 328 11.61 13.23 -13.79
C GLU A 328 12.10 12.44 -15.01
N GLY A 329 11.29 11.52 -15.56
CA GLY A 329 11.65 10.72 -16.73
C GLY A 329 12.65 9.60 -16.46
N GLN A 330 12.91 9.26 -15.19
CA GLN A 330 13.86 8.24 -14.76
C GLN A 330 13.41 7.56 -13.46
N GLU A 331 13.90 6.34 -13.21
CA GLU A 331 13.59 5.60 -11.98
C GLU A 331 14.18 6.30 -10.73
N LEU A 332 13.48 6.16 -9.60
CA LEU A 332 13.97 6.66 -8.32
C LEU A 332 15.10 5.77 -7.80
N VAL A 333 16.32 6.31 -7.73
CA VAL A 333 17.47 5.62 -7.13
C VAL A 333 17.77 6.26 -5.78
N VAL A 334 17.71 5.45 -4.71
CA VAL A 334 18.02 5.91 -3.35
C VAL A 334 19.50 5.66 -3.06
N GLU A 335 20.29 6.73 -3.02
CA GLU A 335 21.72 6.70 -2.71
C GLU A 335 22.02 7.11 -1.26
N GLY A 336 23.23 6.79 -0.77
CA GLY A 336 23.70 7.31 0.52
C GLY A 336 23.07 6.67 1.76
N LEU A 337 22.42 5.50 1.61
CA LEU A 337 22.11 4.64 2.75
C LEU A 337 23.43 4.29 3.46
N LYS A 338 23.53 4.54 4.78
CA LYS A 338 24.75 4.21 5.55
C LYS A 338 25.13 2.75 5.30
N GLU A 339 26.42 2.45 5.10
CA GLU A 339 26.90 1.07 5.03
C GLU A 339 26.40 0.28 6.26
N GLY A 340 25.79 -0.89 6.03
CA GLY A 340 25.00 -1.63 7.03
C GLY A 340 23.47 -1.42 6.95
N THR A 341 23.00 -0.58 6.04
CA THR A 341 21.57 -0.39 5.71
C THR A 341 21.18 -0.92 4.33
N ASN A 342 22.11 -1.56 3.60
CA ASN A 342 21.77 -2.44 2.48
C ASN A 342 21.13 -3.70 3.07
N LEU A 343 19.79 -3.71 3.05
CA LEU A 343 18.95 -4.65 3.79
C LEU A 343 18.46 -5.83 2.95
N VAL A 344 18.98 -5.97 1.73
CA VAL A 344 18.93 -7.23 0.98
C VAL A 344 20.32 -7.82 1.11
N ALA A 345 20.46 -8.80 2.01
CA ALA A 345 21.67 -9.59 2.05
C ALA A 345 21.75 -10.37 0.72
N GLU A 346 22.69 -9.99 -0.13
CA GLU A 346 23.36 -10.95 -0.99
C GLU A 346 24.27 -11.78 -0.09
N GLU A 347 23.79 -12.95 0.34
CA GLU A 347 24.64 -14.11 0.61
C GLU A 347 24.14 -15.30 -0.19
#